data_AF-A0A369QPT8-F1
#
_entry.id   AF-A0A369QPT8-F1
#
_cell.length_a   1.000
_cell.length_b   1.000
_cell.length_c   1.000
_cell.angle_alpha   90.00
_cell.angle_beta   90.00
_cell.angle_gamma   90.00
#
_symmetry.space_group_name_H-M   'P 1'
#
loop_
_entity.id
_entity.type
_entity.pdbx_description
1 polymer ?
#
loop_
_entity_poly.entity_id
_entity_poly.type
_entity_poly.pdbx_seq_one_letter_code
_entity_poly.pdbx_strand_id
1 'polypeptide(L)'
;MLVSLLLSLFTFLGHPTAAAPTTSASVNHINTLKPAPEFCNIYGSVFLTSDPKYKRLARYTVYLEPNEAFANLVVFKEENKLFADKPGLWHPASGYDFADHVLYLTTNRAFADFSIYYTKSRSFAGCKE
;
A
#
# COMPACT_ATOMS: atom_id res chain seq x y z
N MET A 1 22.30 21.98 59.14
CA MET A 1 21.32 21.54 60.15
C MET A 1 19.98 22.12 59.72
N LEU A 2 19.17 21.38 58.96
CA LEU A 2 18.18 20.36 59.38
C LEU A 2 16.90 20.98 60.00
N VAL A 3 15.77 20.28 59.78
CA VAL A 3 14.39 20.45 60.31
C VAL A 3 13.48 21.24 59.35
N SER A 4 12.31 20.80 58.87
CA SER A 4 11.51 19.54 58.88
C SER A 4 10.35 19.82 57.89
N LEU A 5 10.08 19.03 56.83
CA LEU A 5 9.25 17.82 56.75
C LEU A 5 7.97 17.80 57.61
N LEU A 6 6.79 17.92 56.98
CA LEU A 6 5.44 17.39 57.34
C LEU A 6 4.55 17.56 56.07
N LEU A 7 4.23 16.51 55.29
CA LEU A 7 3.01 15.65 55.33
C LEU A 7 1.70 16.44 55.60
N SER A 8 0.57 16.29 54.90
CA SER A 8 0.03 15.22 54.06
C SER A 8 -1.39 15.58 53.58
N LEU A 9 -1.83 14.96 52.46
CA LEU A 9 -3.20 14.53 52.09
C LEU A 9 -4.37 15.54 52.01
N PHE A 10 -5.12 15.50 50.91
CA PHE A 10 -6.58 15.24 50.81
C PHE A 10 -7.04 15.50 49.35
N THR A 11 -7.19 14.43 48.55
CA THR A 11 -8.45 13.86 48.03
C THR A 11 -9.15 14.63 46.90
N PHE A 12 -9.06 14.02 45.71
CA PHE A 12 -10.12 13.73 44.73
C PHE A 12 -11.46 14.49 44.85
N LEU A 13 -11.74 15.31 43.83
CA LEU A 13 -13.05 15.63 43.25
C LEU A 13 -12.74 15.86 41.76
N GLY A 14 -13.23 15.11 40.77
CA GLY A 14 -14.63 14.87 40.43
C GLY A 14 -14.83 15.39 39.00
N HIS A 15 -15.23 14.51 38.07
CA HIS A 15 -15.36 14.68 36.62
C HIS A 15 -16.27 15.86 36.17
N PRO A 16 -16.19 16.29 34.89
CA PRO A 16 -17.19 15.76 33.96
C PRO A 16 -16.59 15.29 32.62
N THR A 17 -16.95 14.04 32.28
CA THR A 17 -16.82 13.45 30.96
C THR A 17 -17.82 14.13 30.03
N ALA A 18 -17.37 14.97 29.11
CA ALA A 18 -18.20 15.43 28.01
C ALA A 18 -18.23 14.36 26.91
N ALA A 19 -19.13 13.39 27.06
CA ALA A 19 -19.55 12.55 25.96
C ALA A 19 -20.47 13.37 25.05
N ALA A 20 -19.99 13.75 23.87
CA ALA A 20 -20.83 14.31 22.83
C ALA A 20 -21.56 13.17 22.08
N PRO A 21 -22.86 13.33 21.79
CA PRO A 21 -23.65 12.34 21.07
C PRO A 21 -23.33 12.31 19.58
N THR A 22 -23.44 11.10 19.04
CA THR A 22 -23.38 10.70 17.65
C THR A 22 -24.27 11.54 16.74
N THR A 23 -23.70 12.20 15.74
CA THR A 23 -24.37 12.55 14.48
C THR A 23 -23.68 11.75 13.38
N SER A 24 -24.17 10.55 13.08
CA SER A 24 -25.08 10.29 11.96
C SER A 24 -24.57 10.86 10.63
N ALA A 25 -23.94 9.98 9.86
CA ALA A 25 -23.86 9.95 8.41
C ALA A 25 -24.27 11.24 7.66
N SER A 26 -23.27 11.99 7.18
CA SER A 26 -23.45 12.82 5.98
C SER A 26 -23.09 11.95 4.78
N VAL A 27 -24.07 11.22 4.26
CA VAL A 27 -23.98 10.65 2.91
C VAL A 27 -24.01 11.82 1.95
N ASN A 28 -22.82 12.32 1.59
CA ASN A 28 -22.70 13.26 0.48
C ASN A 28 -22.73 12.44 -0.80
N HIS A 29 -23.80 12.60 -1.57
CA HIS A 29 -23.95 12.03 -2.91
C HIS A 29 -22.90 12.66 -3.84
N ILE A 30 -21.75 11.99 -3.97
CA ILE A 30 -20.74 12.23 -5.01
C ILE A 30 -20.80 11.03 -5.92
N ASN A 31 -20.96 11.27 -7.23
CA ASN A 31 -20.97 10.29 -8.32
C ASN A 31 -20.24 9.00 -7.95
N THR A 32 -20.89 7.84 -8.09
CA THR A 32 -20.32 6.50 -7.87
C THR A 32 -19.09 6.27 -8.75
N LEU A 33 -17.95 6.84 -8.35
CA LEU A 33 -16.63 6.48 -8.80
C LEU A 33 -16.36 5.12 -8.15
N LYS A 34 -16.34 4.07 -8.96
CA LYS A 34 -15.83 2.77 -8.52
C LYS A 34 -14.46 3.03 -7.89
N PRO A 35 -14.22 2.65 -6.62
CA PRO A 35 -12.91 2.83 -6.03
C PRO A 35 -11.88 2.09 -6.89
N ALA A 36 -10.76 2.76 -7.16
CA ALA A 36 -9.65 2.17 -7.90
C ALA A 36 -9.29 0.82 -7.28
N PRO A 37 -8.98 -0.20 -8.09
CA PRO A 37 -8.52 -1.47 -7.56
C PRO A 37 -7.34 -1.30 -6.60
N GLU A 38 -7.30 -2.08 -5.52
CA GLU A 38 -6.25 -1.98 -4.49
C GLU A 38 -4.82 -2.12 -5.07
N PHE A 39 -4.65 -2.90 -6.14
CA PHE A 39 -3.35 -3.07 -6.81
C PHE A 39 -2.85 -1.79 -7.49
N CYS A 40 -3.72 -0.81 -7.77
CA CYS A 40 -3.31 0.50 -8.27
C CYS A 40 -2.47 1.26 -7.25
N ASN A 41 -2.53 0.92 -5.96
CA ASN A 41 -1.76 1.58 -4.90
C ASN A 41 -0.36 0.97 -4.69
N ILE A 42 0.09 0.07 -5.58
CA ILE A 42 1.41 -0.55 -5.50
C ILE A 42 2.44 0.35 -6.19
N TYR A 43 3.36 0.90 -5.41
CA TYR A 43 4.51 1.69 -5.83
C TYR A 43 5.66 1.51 -4.85
N GLY A 44 6.84 2.09 -5.14
CA GLY A 44 8.01 1.96 -4.27
C GLY A 44 8.87 0.75 -4.62
N SER A 45 9.51 0.16 -3.60
CA SER A 45 10.37 -1.01 -3.77
C SER A 45 9.56 -2.29 -3.92
N VAL A 46 9.69 -2.98 -5.05
CA VAL A 46 8.95 -4.21 -5.35
C VAL A 46 9.91 -5.37 -5.54
N PHE A 47 9.69 -6.46 -4.80
CA PHE A 47 10.36 -7.74 -5.02
C PHE A 47 9.43 -8.67 -5.79
N LEU A 48 9.68 -8.79 -7.09
CA LEU A 48 8.96 -9.69 -7.99
C LEU A 48 9.75 -11.01 -8.11
N THR A 49 9.09 -12.13 -7.81
CA THR A 49 9.75 -13.44 -7.80
C THR A 49 8.86 -14.55 -8.35
N SER A 50 9.44 -15.55 -9.01
CA SER A 50 8.74 -16.77 -9.42
C SER A 50 9.08 -17.97 -8.54
N ASP A 51 9.96 -17.81 -7.55
CA ASP A 51 10.39 -18.88 -6.65
C ASP A 51 9.23 -19.26 -5.71
N PRO A 52 8.75 -20.52 -5.72
CA PRO A 52 7.63 -20.96 -4.89
C PRO A 52 7.85 -20.72 -3.39
N LYS A 53 9.10 -20.64 -2.91
CA LYS A 53 9.40 -20.40 -1.49
C LYS A 53 8.83 -19.07 -0.97
N TYR A 54 8.72 -18.07 -1.84
CA TYR A 54 8.22 -16.74 -1.50
C TYR A 54 6.72 -16.57 -1.77
N LYS A 55 6.05 -17.56 -2.39
CA LYS A 55 4.63 -17.48 -2.75
C LYS A 55 3.74 -17.19 -1.55
N ARG A 56 4.07 -17.74 -0.37
CA ARG A 56 3.31 -17.50 0.87
C ARG A 56 3.49 -16.09 1.45
N LEU A 57 4.57 -15.40 1.08
CA LEU A 57 4.87 -14.03 1.51
C LEU A 57 4.32 -13.00 0.52
N ALA A 58 4.06 -13.41 -0.71
CA ALA A 58 3.55 -12.52 -1.74
C ALA A 58 2.12 -12.07 -1.40
N ARG A 59 1.89 -10.75 -1.47
CA ARG A 59 0.56 -10.17 -1.29
C ARG A 59 -0.35 -10.46 -2.48
N TYR A 60 0.22 -10.50 -3.67
CA TYR A 60 -0.49 -10.78 -4.91
C TYR A 60 0.31 -11.70 -5.82
N THR A 61 -0.42 -12.46 -6.62
CA THR A 61 0.06 -13.18 -7.79
C THR A 61 -0.16 -12.34 -9.03
N VAL A 62 0.89 -12.07 -9.79
CA VAL A 62 0.89 -11.19 -10.96
C VAL A 62 1.22 -11.97 -12.21
N TYR A 63 0.56 -11.65 -13.32
CA TYR A 63 0.91 -12.14 -14.65
C TYR A 63 1.64 -11.06 -15.44
N LEU A 64 2.74 -11.41 -16.11
CA LEU A 64 3.39 -10.50 -17.05
C LEU A 64 2.69 -10.58 -18.40
N GLU A 65 1.93 -9.55 -18.72
CA GLU A 65 1.20 -9.42 -19.98
C GLU A 65 2.18 -9.05 -21.11
N PRO A 66 2.12 -9.72 -22.28
CA PRO A 66 2.93 -9.36 -23.44
C PRO A 66 2.47 -8.08 -24.16
N ASN A 67 1.22 -7.66 -23.97
CA ASN A 67 0.63 -6.51 -24.65
C ASN A 67 0.07 -5.50 -23.63
N GLU A 68 0.56 -4.26 -23.70
CA GLU A 68 0.15 -3.16 -22.80
C GLU A 68 -1.38 -3.00 -22.74
N ALA A 69 -2.07 -3.18 -23.87
CA ALA A 69 -3.52 -2.97 -23.96
C ALA A 69 -4.35 -3.90 -23.06
N PHE A 70 -3.78 -5.03 -22.61
CA PHE A 70 -4.47 -6.00 -21.74
C PHE A 70 -3.93 -6.03 -20.31
N ALA A 71 -2.96 -5.16 -20.00
CA ALA A 71 -2.41 -5.04 -18.67
C ALA A 71 -3.34 -4.23 -17.76
N ASN A 72 -3.52 -4.68 -16.53
CA ASN A 72 -4.22 -3.88 -15.51
C ASN A 72 -3.35 -2.74 -14.98
N LEU A 73 -2.03 -2.97 -14.90
CA LEU A 73 -1.07 -1.99 -14.40
C LEU A 73 0.14 -1.92 -15.34
N VAL A 74 0.43 -0.73 -15.86
CA VAL A 74 1.64 -0.50 -16.65
C VAL A 74 2.74 -0.02 -15.73
N VAL A 75 3.86 -0.73 -15.75
CA VAL A 75 4.96 -0.56 -14.81
C VAL A 75 6.18 0.00 -15.53
N PHE A 76 6.69 1.12 -15.05
CA PHE A 76 8.02 1.61 -15.39
C PHE A 76 9.00 1.28 -14.27
N LYS A 77 10.18 0.81 -14.63
CA LYS A 77 11.24 0.47 -13.67
C LYS A 77 12.05 1.72 -13.35
N GLU A 78 11.96 2.16 -12.11
CA GLU A 78 12.76 3.26 -11.60
C GLU A 78 14.11 2.77 -11.09
N GLU A 79 15.17 3.46 -11.50
CA GLU A 79 16.52 3.19 -11.01
C GLU A 79 16.71 3.69 -9.57
N ASN A 80 16.01 4.77 -9.20
CA ASN A 80 16.09 5.37 -7.87
C ASN A 80 14.77 5.19 -7.11
N LYS A 81 14.84 4.58 -5.92
CA LYS A 81 13.68 4.35 -5.03
C LYS A 81 12.88 5.64 -4.76
N LEU A 82 13.53 6.80 -4.68
CA LEU A 82 12.85 8.07 -4.39
C LEU A 82 11.87 8.51 -5.48
N PHE A 83 11.99 7.97 -6.70
CA PHE A 83 11.09 8.27 -7.83
C PHE A 83 10.00 7.22 -8.04
N ALA A 84 10.01 6.15 -7.25
CA ALA A 84 8.95 5.15 -7.22
C ALA A 84 7.81 5.60 -6.28
N ASP A 85 7.28 6.80 -6.52
CA ASP A 85 6.38 7.53 -5.62
C ASP A 85 4.90 7.51 -6.06
N LYS A 86 4.60 6.86 -7.18
CA LYS A 86 3.28 6.83 -7.82
C LYS A 86 2.94 5.45 -8.38
N PRO A 87 1.64 5.14 -8.53
CA PRO A 87 1.16 3.92 -9.18
C PRO A 87 1.91 3.58 -10.47
N GLY A 88 2.40 2.35 -10.56
CA GLY A 88 3.13 1.87 -11.74
C GLY A 88 4.60 2.32 -11.82
N LEU A 89 5.10 3.12 -10.87
CA LEU A 89 6.53 3.41 -10.75
C LEU A 89 7.14 2.49 -9.71
N TRP A 90 7.89 1.49 -10.16
CA TRP A 90 8.43 0.45 -9.30
C TRP A 90 9.95 0.48 -9.32
N HIS A 91 10.56 0.46 -8.14
CA HIS A 91 11.97 0.22 -7.97
C HIS A 91 12.20 -1.27 -7.67
N PRO A 92 13.00 -2.02 -8.46
CA PRO A 92 13.25 -3.42 -8.19
C PRO A 92 14.06 -3.59 -6.90
N ALA A 93 13.49 -4.28 -5.92
CA ALA A 93 14.20 -4.61 -4.68
C ALA A 93 15.17 -5.79 -4.89
N SER A 94 16.32 -5.75 -4.23
CA SER A 94 17.32 -6.83 -4.27
C SER A 94 16.89 -8.10 -3.51
N GLY A 95 15.92 -7.98 -2.60
CA GLY A 95 15.39 -9.06 -1.78
C GLY A 95 14.07 -8.68 -1.14
N TYR A 96 13.36 -9.68 -0.60
CA TYR A 96 12.04 -9.48 0.00
C TYR A 96 12.10 -8.59 1.26
N ASP A 97 13.18 -8.63 2.04
CA ASP A 97 13.37 -7.80 3.25
C ASP A 97 13.52 -6.30 2.93
N PHE A 98 13.87 -5.95 1.68
CA PHE A 98 14.07 -4.57 1.22
C PHE A 98 12.88 -4.03 0.41
N ALA A 99 11.85 -4.85 0.24
CA ALA A 99 10.70 -4.52 -0.58
C ALA A 99 9.56 -3.98 0.29
N ASP A 100 8.94 -2.92 -0.20
CA ASP A 100 7.68 -2.43 0.35
C ASP A 100 6.54 -3.39 -0.07
N HIS A 101 6.71 -4.06 -1.21
CA HIS A 101 5.77 -5.08 -1.72
C HIS A 101 6.47 -6.34 -2.26
N VAL A 102 5.99 -7.51 -1.83
CA VAL A 102 6.41 -8.82 -2.36
C VAL A 102 5.32 -9.35 -3.28
N LEU A 103 5.69 -9.68 -4.52
CA LEU A 103 4.78 -10.13 -5.56
C LEU A 103 5.26 -11.45 -6.18
N TYR A 104 4.33 -12.36 -6.44
CA TYR A 104 4.62 -13.65 -7.05
C TYR A 104 4.28 -13.65 -8.53
N LEU A 105 5.24 -13.92 -9.41
CA LEU A 105 5.02 -13.97 -10.85
C LEU A 105 4.52 -15.36 -11.27
N THR A 106 3.34 -15.40 -11.91
CA THR A 106 2.77 -16.58 -12.54
C THR A 106 2.89 -16.52 -14.06
N THR A 107 2.96 -17.69 -14.70
CA THR A 107 2.87 -17.84 -16.17
C THR A 107 1.44 -18.09 -16.66
N ASN A 108 0.50 -18.35 -15.74
CA ASN A 108 -0.91 -18.57 -16.09
C ASN A 108 -1.75 -17.37 -15.63
N ARG A 109 -2.28 -16.61 -16.59
CA ARG A 109 -3.14 -15.44 -16.38
C ARG A 109 -4.38 -15.74 -15.53
N ALA A 110 -4.93 -16.96 -15.63
CA ALA A 110 -6.12 -17.36 -14.88
C ALA A 110 -5.87 -17.49 -13.36
N PHE A 111 -4.60 -17.58 -12.94
CA PHE A 111 -4.21 -17.66 -11.52
C PHE A 111 -3.66 -16.33 -10.98
N ALA A 112 -3.65 -15.27 -11.80
CA ALA A 112 -3.17 -13.97 -11.38
C ALA A 112 -4.32 -13.14 -10.80
N ASP A 113 -4.00 -12.37 -9.75
CA ASP A 113 -4.90 -11.36 -9.20
C ASP A 113 -5.03 -10.16 -10.15
N PHE A 114 -3.94 -9.82 -10.85
CA PHE A 114 -3.90 -8.81 -11.89
C PHE A 114 -2.71 -9.02 -12.84
N SER A 115 -2.74 -8.35 -14.00
CA SER A 115 -1.67 -8.39 -14.98
C SER A 115 -0.88 -7.08 -15.01
N ILE A 116 0.44 -7.18 -15.26
CA ILE A 116 1.35 -6.05 -15.45
C ILE A 116 1.98 -6.06 -16.83
N TYR A 117 2.32 -4.88 -17.35
CA TYR A 117 3.18 -4.74 -18.53
C TYR A 117 4.33 -3.79 -18.22
N TYR A 118 5.57 -4.17 -18.57
CA TYR A 118 6.72 -3.28 -18.41
C TYR A 118 6.85 -2.33 -19.58
N THR A 119 6.72 -1.03 -19.31
CA THR A 119 6.96 0.02 -20.29
C THR A 119 8.39 0.59 -20.18
N LYS A 120 8.88 1.14 -21.29
CA LYS A 120 10.13 1.90 -21.35
C LYS A 120 9.92 3.41 -21.16
N SER A 121 8.68 3.88 -21.20
CA SER A 121 8.36 5.30 -21.03
C SER A 121 7.65 5.54 -19.72
N ARG A 122 8.26 6.33 -18.85
CA ARG A 122 7.69 6.70 -17.53
C ARG A 122 6.30 7.32 -17.64
N SER A 123 6.03 8.08 -18.71
CA SER A 123 4.74 8.74 -18.93
C SER A 123 3.57 7.79 -19.16
N PHE A 124 3.81 6.52 -19.51
CA PHE A 124 2.77 5.51 -19.71
C PHE A 124 2.54 4.63 -18.48
N ALA A 125 3.36 4.78 -17.43
CA ALA A 125 3.17 4.04 -16.20
C ALA A 125 1.90 4.50 -15.47
N GLY A 126 1.19 3.54 -14.88
CA GLY A 126 -0.04 3.80 -14.15
C GLY A 126 -1.06 2.68 -14.26
N CYS A 127 -2.13 2.79 -13.47
CA CYS A 127 -3.24 1.86 -13.52
C CYS A 127 -4.10 2.10 -14.76
N LYS A 128 -4.60 1.03 -15.37
CA LYS A 128 -5.57 1.07 -16.46
C LYS A 128 -6.94 0.74 -15.87
N GLU A 129 -7.82 1.75 -15.80
CA GLU A 129 -9.23 1.63 -15.36
C GLU A 129 -10.18 1.46 -16.54
#